data_AF-A0A1W9WFD9-F1
#
_entry.id   AF-A0A1W9WFD9-F1
#
_cell.length_a   1.000
_cell.length_b   1.000
_cell.length_c   1.000
_cell.angle_alpha   90.00
_cell.angle_beta   90.00
_cell.angle_gamma   90.00
#
_symmetry.space_group_name_H-M   'P 1'
#
loop_
_entity.id
_entity.type
_entity.pdbx_description
1 polymer ?
#
loop_
_entity_poly.entity_id
_entity_poly.type
_entity_poly.pdbx_seq_one_letter_code
_entity_poly.pdbx_strand_id
1 'polypeptide(L)'
;MQIGVSSVAELDNWEIFFSIPEKFPKLENMVTFSRSAFWMCESPAEACRKTIAILRKAHPELDPAKALHTALFGDFVALFLHALARLSLQIFMSYLQPSNRDDLAEALLLLLYGGRDAYELANQLIKLVPREKQNGGEEKELTPPEWDKFVQLTRHILDAPRQALFAPLLAREVAWTYLNQGKDSIKFASLMAVEQPQSGKFCLLAAEYLGKATKVPPEFSEMYSKQFLEIQSQKSD
;
A
#
# COMPACT_ATOMS: atom_id res chain seq x y z
N MET A 1 30.31 10.61 1.23
CA MET A 1 29.13 9.98 1.84
C MET A 1 29.13 8.52 1.41
N GLN A 2 29.38 7.57 2.33
CA GLN A 2 29.22 6.15 2.01
C GLN A 2 27.72 5.88 1.87
N ILE A 3 27.26 5.60 0.65
CA ILE A 3 25.87 5.18 0.41
C ILE A 3 25.73 3.85 1.15
N GLY A 4 24.85 3.81 2.16
CA GLY A 4 24.53 2.56 2.85
C GLY A 4 24.00 1.54 1.84
N VAL A 5 24.34 0.26 2.03
CA VAL A 5 23.85 -0.79 1.13
C VAL A 5 22.32 -0.87 1.23
N SER A 6 21.65 -0.82 0.08
CA SER A 6 20.19 -0.95 -0.02
C SER A 6 19.77 -2.34 0.45
N SER A 7 18.73 -2.41 1.29
CA SER A 7 18.21 -3.69 1.79
C SER A 7 17.57 -4.50 0.66
N VAL A 8 17.00 -3.80 -0.32
CA VAL A 8 16.37 -4.40 -1.50
C VAL A 8 17.42 -4.87 -2.52
N ALA A 9 18.64 -4.34 -2.49
CA ALA A 9 19.72 -4.78 -3.36
C ALA A 9 20.38 -6.10 -2.91
N GLU A 10 20.14 -6.54 -1.67
CA GLU A 10 20.67 -7.82 -1.16
C GLU A 10 19.85 -9.00 -1.69
N LEU A 11 20.49 -9.88 -2.47
CA LEU A 11 19.84 -11.04 -3.09
C LEU A 11 19.27 -12.02 -2.05
N ASP A 12 20.01 -12.26 -0.96
CA ASP A 12 19.60 -13.15 0.13
C ASP A 12 18.21 -12.77 0.69
N ASN A 13 17.90 -11.47 0.77
CA ASN A 13 16.60 -11.01 1.26
C ASN A 13 15.46 -11.42 0.32
N TRP A 14 15.70 -11.42 -0.99
CA TRP A 14 14.71 -11.89 -1.96
C TRP A 14 14.51 -13.40 -1.90
N GLU A 15 15.57 -14.18 -1.69
CA GLU A 15 15.46 -15.63 -1.48
C GLU A 15 14.66 -15.95 -0.21
N ILE A 16 14.92 -15.22 0.87
CA ILE A 16 14.14 -15.32 2.11
C ILE A 16 12.67 -14.94 1.86
N PHE A 17 12.41 -13.85 1.13
CA PHE A 17 11.05 -13.42 0.82
C PHE A 17 10.29 -14.45 -0.02
N PHE A 18 10.94 -15.01 -1.05
CA PHE A 18 10.31 -16.00 -1.92
C PHE A 18 10.13 -17.38 -1.28
N SER A 19 10.88 -17.69 -0.21
CA SER A 19 10.72 -18.92 0.58
C SER A 19 9.68 -18.79 1.71
N ILE A 20 9.07 -17.63 1.93
CA ILE A 20 7.95 -17.45 2.89
C ILE A 20 6.89 -18.55 2.78
N PRO A 21 6.43 -18.97 1.59
CA PRO A 21 5.40 -20.01 1.45
C PRO A 21 5.83 -21.39 1.97
N GLU A 22 7.13 -21.68 2.05
CA GLU A 22 7.63 -22.95 2.60
C GLU A 22 7.32 -23.07 4.10
N LYS A 23 7.38 -21.95 4.82
CA LYS A 23 7.06 -21.87 6.26
C LYS A 23 5.60 -21.53 6.50
N PHE A 24 5.00 -20.76 5.60
CA PHE A 24 3.62 -20.26 5.72
C PHE A 24 2.85 -20.48 4.41
N PRO A 25 2.42 -21.73 4.10
CA PRO A 25 1.79 -22.05 2.82
C PRO A 25 0.55 -21.22 2.50
N LYS A 26 -0.21 -20.81 3.52
CA LYS A 26 -1.40 -19.96 3.34
C LYS A 26 -1.09 -18.54 2.83
N LEU A 27 0.17 -18.10 2.91
CA LEU A 27 0.65 -16.81 2.39
C LEU A 27 1.18 -16.90 0.95
N GLU A 28 1.17 -18.07 0.31
CA GLU A 28 1.64 -18.28 -1.07
C GLU A 28 1.02 -17.31 -2.07
N ASN A 29 -0.30 -17.08 -1.94
CA ASN A 29 -1.04 -16.17 -2.81
C ASN A 29 -0.51 -14.73 -2.71
N MET A 30 -0.06 -14.30 -1.53
CA MET A 30 0.49 -12.96 -1.34
C MET A 30 1.85 -12.83 -2.04
N VAL A 31 2.73 -13.81 -1.86
CA VAL A 31 4.08 -13.83 -2.46
C VAL A 31 3.97 -13.94 -3.99
N THR A 32 3.09 -14.81 -4.49
CA THR A 32 2.83 -14.96 -5.92
C THR A 32 2.27 -13.66 -6.52
N PHE A 33 1.35 -13.01 -5.81
CA PHE A 33 0.82 -11.73 -6.27
C PHE A 33 1.91 -10.66 -6.37
N SER A 34 2.72 -10.51 -5.31
CA SER A 34 3.85 -9.57 -5.29
C SER A 34 4.84 -9.80 -6.42
N ARG A 35 5.23 -11.06 -6.66
CA ARG A 35 6.25 -11.43 -7.65
C ARG A 35 5.76 -11.31 -9.09
N SER A 36 4.49 -11.61 -9.37
CA SER A 36 3.99 -11.68 -10.76
C SER A 36 2.64 -11.02 -10.96
N ALA A 37 1.58 -11.47 -10.27
CA ALA A 37 0.22 -11.10 -10.67
C ALA A 37 -0.11 -9.60 -10.48
N PHE A 38 0.57 -8.90 -9.58
CA PHE A 38 0.49 -7.43 -9.47
C PHE A 38 0.95 -6.75 -10.76
N TRP A 39 2.09 -7.17 -11.31
CA TRP A 39 2.70 -6.58 -12.51
C TRP A 39 1.93 -6.91 -13.79
N MET A 40 1.07 -7.92 -13.75
CA MET A 40 0.18 -8.32 -14.85
C MET A 40 -1.19 -7.62 -14.81
N CYS A 41 -1.46 -6.75 -13.83
CA CYS A 41 -2.70 -5.98 -13.80
C CYS A 41 -2.75 -5.00 -14.98
N GLU A 42 -3.92 -4.89 -15.62
CA GLU A 42 -4.11 -4.07 -16.83
C GLU A 42 -4.12 -2.58 -16.50
N SER A 43 -4.54 -2.21 -15.28
CA SER A 43 -4.64 -0.82 -14.83
C SER A 43 -4.12 -0.63 -13.40
N PRO A 44 -3.64 0.59 -13.05
CA PRO A 44 -3.27 0.91 -11.66
C PRO A 44 -4.48 0.81 -10.71
N ALA A 45 -5.68 1.10 -11.20
CA ALA A 45 -6.92 0.93 -10.47
C ALA A 45 -7.16 -0.53 -10.05
N GLU A 46 -7.01 -1.46 -11.00
CA GLU A 46 -7.11 -2.90 -10.75
C GLU A 46 -6.04 -3.37 -9.75
N ALA A 47 -4.78 -2.97 -9.97
CA ALA A 47 -3.68 -3.28 -9.07
C ALA A 47 -3.98 -2.83 -7.64
N CYS A 48 -4.47 -1.59 -7.48
CA CYS A 48 -4.86 -1.04 -6.18
C CYS A 48 -5.94 -1.88 -5.47
N ARG A 49 -7.04 -2.23 -6.18
CA ARG A 49 -8.11 -3.06 -5.62
C ARG A 49 -7.63 -4.48 -5.27
N LYS A 50 -6.84 -5.10 -6.15
CA LYS A 50 -6.32 -6.46 -5.93
C LYS A 50 -5.36 -6.51 -4.73
N THR A 51 -4.50 -5.51 -4.55
CA THR A 51 -3.61 -5.41 -3.38
C THR A 51 -4.41 -5.39 -2.07
N ILE A 52 -5.46 -4.56 -1.99
CA ILE A 52 -6.35 -4.50 -0.82
C ILE A 52 -7.07 -5.84 -0.60
N ALA A 53 -7.63 -6.41 -1.67
CA ALA A 53 -8.41 -7.63 -1.59
C ALA A 53 -7.58 -8.84 -1.12
N ILE A 54 -6.36 -8.98 -1.64
CA ILE A 54 -5.46 -10.08 -1.30
C ILE A 54 -4.98 -9.96 0.15
N LEU A 55 -4.55 -8.76 0.56
CA LEU A 55 -4.13 -8.54 1.94
C LEU A 55 -5.29 -8.76 2.92
N ARG A 56 -6.49 -8.28 2.60
CA ARG A 56 -7.70 -8.49 3.40
C ARG A 56 -8.11 -9.96 3.47
N LYS A 57 -7.91 -10.74 2.42
CA LYS A 57 -8.19 -12.19 2.44
C LYS A 57 -7.19 -12.94 3.33
N ALA A 58 -5.93 -12.51 3.34
CA ALA A 58 -4.85 -13.14 4.10
C ALA A 58 -4.73 -12.66 5.55
N HIS A 59 -5.45 -11.59 5.95
CA HIS A 59 -5.34 -11.02 7.30
C HIS A 59 -5.41 -12.00 8.48
N PRO A 60 -6.20 -13.11 8.46
CA PRO A 60 -6.27 -14.02 9.60
C PRO A 60 -4.98 -14.82 9.83
N GLU A 61 -4.10 -14.88 8.81
CA GLU A 61 -2.86 -15.67 8.83
C GLU A 61 -1.63 -14.79 9.12
N LEU A 62 -1.81 -13.46 9.13
CA LEU A 62 -0.74 -12.50 9.38
C LEU A 62 -0.54 -12.30 10.89
N ASP A 63 0.73 -12.19 11.29
CA ASP A 63 1.16 -12.15 12.67
C ASP A 63 2.33 -11.16 12.78
N PRO A 64 2.14 -10.00 13.44
CA PRO A 64 3.15 -8.94 13.51
C PRO A 64 4.39 -9.33 14.30
N ALA A 65 4.33 -10.39 15.12
CA ALA A 65 5.50 -10.91 15.82
C ALA A 65 6.50 -11.62 14.89
N LYS A 66 6.08 -11.96 13.66
CA LYS A 66 6.93 -12.66 12.68
C LYS A 66 7.49 -11.67 11.67
N ALA A 67 8.81 -11.49 11.69
CA ALA A 67 9.51 -10.58 10.78
C ALA A 67 9.19 -10.84 9.28
N LEU A 68 9.02 -12.10 8.88
CA LEU A 68 8.61 -12.48 7.52
C LEU A 68 7.22 -11.94 7.15
N HIS A 69 6.27 -11.94 8.09
CA HIS A 69 4.93 -11.40 7.87
C HIS A 69 4.98 -9.87 7.81
N THR A 70 5.84 -9.24 8.62
CA THR A 70 6.05 -7.78 8.63
C THR A 70 6.69 -7.29 7.33
N ALA A 71 7.67 -8.01 6.79
CA ALA A 71 8.23 -7.73 5.47
C ALA A 71 7.16 -7.88 4.38
N LEU A 72 6.33 -8.93 4.44
CA LEU A 72 5.26 -9.15 3.47
C LEU A 72 4.19 -8.06 3.53
N PHE A 73 3.80 -7.60 4.71
CA PHE A 73 2.90 -6.46 4.86
C PHE A 73 3.47 -5.19 4.22
N GLY A 74 4.74 -4.86 4.48
CA GLY A 74 5.35 -3.67 3.89
C GLY A 74 5.60 -3.75 2.40
N ASP A 75 5.82 -4.96 1.86
CA ASP A 75 5.80 -5.14 0.42
C ASP A 75 4.43 -4.77 -0.17
N PHE A 76 3.33 -5.15 0.50
CA PHE A 76 1.98 -4.74 0.09
C PHE A 76 1.75 -3.23 0.25
N VAL A 77 2.37 -2.58 1.24
CA VAL A 77 2.40 -1.10 1.33
C VAL A 77 3.10 -0.51 0.10
N ALA A 78 4.25 -1.07 -0.30
CA ALA A 78 4.99 -0.62 -1.48
C ALA A 78 4.20 -0.81 -2.79
N LEU A 79 3.59 -1.98 -3.00
CA LEU A 79 2.75 -2.27 -4.15
C LEU A 79 1.53 -1.36 -4.22
N PHE A 80 0.88 -1.12 -3.08
CA PHE A 80 -0.25 -0.20 -2.98
C PHE A 80 0.15 1.22 -3.33
N LEU A 81 1.25 1.73 -2.78
CA LEU A 81 1.78 3.06 -3.11
C LEU A 81 2.15 3.17 -4.59
N HIS A 82 2.69 2.11 -5.19
CA HIS A 82 3.02 2.10 -6.62
C HIS A 82 1.74 2.27 -7.48
N ALA A 83 0.71 1.49 -7.18
CA ALA A 83 -0.58 1.59 -7.86
C ALA A 83 -1.23 2.96 -7.63
N LEU A 84 -1.21 3.46 -6.39
CA LEU A 84 -1.84 4.72 -6.03
C LEU A 84 -1.13 5.95 -6.61
N ALA A 85 0.20 5.94 -6.68
CA ALA A 85 0.97 7.00 -7.34
C ALA A 85 0.62 7.09 -8.82
N ARG A 86 0.51 5.94 -9.51
CA ARG A 86 0.08 5.88 -10.91
C ARG A 86 -1.36 6.34 -11.11
N LEU A 87 -2.27 5.94 -10.23
CA LEU A 87 -3.66 6.39 -10.25
C LEU A 87 -3.77 7.90 -10.02
N SER A 88 -3.01 8.43 -9.08
CA SER A 88 -2.97 9.86 -8.77
C SER A 88 -2.41 10.67 -9.95
N LEU A 89 -1.40 10.14 -10.66
CA LEU A 89 -0.89 10.77 -11.88
C LEU A 89 -1.97 10.83 -12.98
N GLN A 90 -2.80 9.78 -13.14
CA GLN A 90 -3.92 9.83 -14.07
C GLN A 90 -4.91 10.95 -13.72
N ILE A 91 -5.25 11.10 -12.43
CA ILE A 91 -6.11 12.20 -11.96
C ILE A 91 -5.49 13.56 -12.24
N PHE A 92 -4.21 13.72 -11.91
CA PHE A 92 -3.48 14.96 -12.13
C PHE A 92 -3.52 15.37 -13.61
N MET A 93 -3.32 14.41 -14.52
CA MET A 93 -3.37 14.64 -15.97
C MET A 93 -4.79 14.91 -16.49
N SER A 94 -5.82 14.31 -15.89
CA SER A 94 -7.22 14.48 -16.34
C SER A 94 -7.93 15.71 -15.78
N TYR A 95 -7.56 16.20 -14.59
CA TYR A 95 -8.34 17.22 -13.85
C TYR A 95 -7.54 18.48 -13.46
N LEU A 96 -6.25 18.59 -13.80
CA LEU A 96 -5.37 19.70 -13.40
C LEU A 96 -5.36 20.00 -11.87
N GLN A 97 -5.65 18.99 -11.03
CA GLN A 97 -5.91 19.04 -9.58
C GLN A 97 -7.38 19.38 -9.23
N PRO A 98 -8.16 18.40 -8.71
CA PRO A 98 -9.55 18.63 -8.31
C PRO A 98 -9.70 19.75 -7.28
N SER A 99 -10.73 20.58 -7.46
CA SER A 99 -10.91 21.84 -6.72
C SER A 99 -11.34 21.63 -5.26
N ASN A 100 -12.08 20.56 -4.99
CA ASN A 100 -12.60 20.21 -3.68
C ASN A 100 -12.55 18.70 -3.44
N ARG A 101 -12.87 18.27 -2.21
CA ARG A 101 -12.79 16.86 -1.80
C ARG A 101 -13.78 15.98 -2.57
N ASP A 102 -14.97 16.49 -2.85
CA ASP A 102 -16.06 15.70 -3.42
C ASP A 102 -15.80 15.44 -4.91
N ASP A 103 -15.29 16.43 -5.64
CA ASP A 103 -14.80 16.25 -7.02
C ASP A 103 -13.69 15.18 -7.09
N LEU A 104 -12.74 15.22 -6.15
CA LEU A 104 -11.67 14.22 -6.07
C LEU A 104 -12.23 12.83 -5.77
N ALA A 105 -13.19 12.73 -4.84
CA ALA A 105 -13.80 11.48 -4.46
C ALA A 105 -14.57 10.86 -5.65
N GLU A 106 -15.39 11.64 -6.35
CA GLU A 106 -16.11 11.16 -7.54
C GLU A 106 -15.13 10.71 -8.63
N ALA A 107 -14.13 11.54 -8.97
CA ALA A 107 -13.14 11.20 -9.99
C ALA A 107 -12.36 9.92 -9.63
N LEU A 108 -11.94 9.76 -8.36
CA LEU A 108 -11.28 8.55 -7.88
C LEU A 108 -12.16 7.32 -8.02
N LEU A 109 -13.44 7.43 -7.66
CA LEU A 109 -14.39 6.33 -7.72
C LEU A 109 -14.58 5.84 -9.15
N LEU A 110 -14.80 6.77 -10.08
CA LEU A 110 -14.95 6.47 -11.50
C LEU A 110 -13.67 5.83 -12.06
N LEU A 111 -12.50 6.39 -11.77
CA LEU A 111 -11.22 5.83 -12.23
C LEU A 111 -10.94 4.45 -11.64
N LEU A 112 -11.26 4.23 -10.36
CA LEU A 112 -11.13 2.92 -9.75
C LEU A 112 -11.98 1.92 -10.52
N TYR A 113 -13.24 2.20 -10.81
CA TYR A 113 -14.11 1.20 -11.42
C TYR A 113 -14.15 1.19 -12.95
N GLY A 114 -13.34 2.01 -13.62
CA GLY A 114 -13.22 2.01 -15.08
C GLY A 114 -14.28 2.87 -15.79
N GLY A 115 -14.77 3.91 -15.13
CA GLY A 115 -15.77 4.85 -15.63
C GLY A 115 -17.13 4.71 -14.95
N ARG A 116 -18.07 5.57 -15.37
CA ARG A 116 -19.41 5.65 -14.78
C ARG A 116 -20.23 4.39 -15.02
N ASP A 117 -20.30 3.93 -16.25
CA ASP A 117 -21.11 2.76 -16.62
C ASP A 117 -20.60 1.49 -15.91
N ALA A 118 -19.27 1.31 -15.87
CA ALA A 118 -18.66 0.19 -15.17
C ALA A 118 -18.87 0.25 -13.65
N TYR A 119 -18.86 1.46 -13.07
CA TYR A 119 -19.17 1.68 -11.67
C TYR A 119 -20.64 1.36 -11.33
N GLU A 120 -21.58 1.86 -12.12
CA GLU A 120 -23.02 1.61 -11.96
C GLU A 120 -23.34 0.12 -12.07
N LEU A 121 -22.76 -0.57 -13.06
CA LEU A 121 -22.88 -2.01 -13.21
C LEU A 121 -22.32 -2.77 -12.00
N ALA A 122 -21.12 -2.41 -11.53
CA ALA A 122 -20.51 -3.04 -10.36
C ALA A 122 -21.36 -2.85 -9.09
N ASN A 123 -21.94 -1.67 -8.92
CA ASN A 123 -22.89 -1.38 -7.84
C ASN A 123 -24.13 -2.27 -7.91
N GLN A 124 -24.74 -2.39 -9.09
CA GLN A 124 -25.91 -3.25 -9.30
C GLN A 124 -25.59 -4.71 -8.95
N LEU A 125 -24.44 -5.22 -9.41
CA LEU A 125 -24.00 -6.59 -9.11
C LEU A 125 -23.83 -6.83 -7.59
N ILE A 126 -23.26 -5.87 -6.85
CA ILE A 126 -23.08 -6.00 -5.41
C ILE A 126 -24.42 -5.99 -4.66
N LYS A 127 -25.43 -5.26 -5.16
CA LYS A 127 -26.79 -5.27 -4.60
C LYS A 127 -27.49 -6.62 -4.78
N LEU A 128 -27.12 -7.41 -5.79
CA LEU A 128 -27.68 -8.73 -6.04
C LEU A 128 -27.10 -9.84 -5.15
N VAL A 129 -25.97 -9.62 -4.48
CA VAL A 129 -25.36 -10.61 -3.59
C VAL A 129 -26.14 -10.65 -2.27
N PRO A 130 -26.72 -11.81 -1.87
CA PRO A 130 -27.49 -11.92 -0.63
C PRO A 130 -26.64 -11.53 0.59
N ARG A 131 -26.97 -10.40 1.22
CA ARG A 131 -26.30 -9.92 2.43
C ARG A 131 -26.81 -10.67 3.66
N GLU A 132 -26.48 -11.96 3.78
CA GLU A 132 -26.94 -12.79 4.92
C GLU A 132 -26.44 -12.32 6.30
N LYS A 133 -25.60 -11.28 6.41
CA LYS A 133 -25.06 -10.78 7.69
C LYS A 133 -24.84 -9.27 7.76
N GLN A 134 -25.75 -8.45 7.22
CA GLN A 134 -25.73 -7.02 7.52
C GLN A 134 -26.98 -6.64 8.30
N ASN A 135 -26.84 -6.61 9.63
CA ASN A 135 -27.79 -5.99 10.56
C ASN A 135 -28.10 -4.55 10.10
N GLY A 136 -29.26 -4.33 9.49
CA GLY A 136 -29.94 -3.03 9.39
C GLY A 136 -29.13 -1.85 8.82
N GLY A 137 -28.10 -2.07 8.01
CA GLY A 137 -27.30 -1.01 7.42
C GLY A 137 -27.86 -0.56 6.07
N GLU A 138 -28.02 0.75 5.88
CA GLU A 138 -28.39 1.40 4.62
C GLU A 138 -27.64 0.81 3.40
N GLU A 139 -28.24 0.91 2.20
CA GLU A 139 -27.59 0.55 0.95
C GLU A 139 -26.34 1.40 0.73
N LYS A 140 -25.19 0.93 1.26
CA LYS A 140 -23.92 1.61 1.05
C LYS A 140 -23.45 1.37 -0.38
N GLU A 141 -23.21 2.45 -1.11
CA GLU A 141 -22.59 2.43 -2.43
C GLU A 141 -21.23 1.74 -2.40
N LEU A 142 -20.83 1.18 -3.54
CA LEU A 142 -19.55 0.52 -3.71
C LEU A 142 -18.43 1.54 -3.55
N THR A 143 -17.74 1.49 -2.41
CA THR A 143 -16.52 2.26 -2.18
C THR A 143 -15.44 1.33 -1.62
N PRO A 144 -14.15 1.64 -1.81
CA PRO A 144 -13.10 1.04 -1.02
C PRO A 144 -13.39 1.13 0.50
N PRO A 145 -12.93 0.16 1.31
CA PRO A 145 -12.95 0.28 2.77
C PRO A 145 -12.17 1.53 3.21
N GLU A 146 -12.57 2.14 4.34
CA GLU A 146 -11.90 3.35 4.85
C GLU A 146 -11.82 4.48 3.81
N TRP A 147 -12.91 4.70 3.05
CA TRP A 147 -12.93 5.59 1.88
C TRP A 147 -12.39 6.99 2.16
N ASP A 148 -12.80 7.62 3.26
CA ASP A 148 -12.33 8.96 3.63
C ASP A 148 -10.80 9.04 3.73
N LYS A 149 -10.18 8.01 4.28
CA LYS A 149 -8.71 7.90 4.39
C LYS A 149 -8.06 7.67 3.05
N PHE A 150 -8.69 6.87 2.20
CA PHE A 150 -8.21 6.65 0.84
C PHE A 150 -8.20 7.96 0.04
N VAL A 151 -9.28 8.73 0.09
CA VAL A 151 -9.37 10.05 -0.56
C VAL A 151 -8.34 11.02 0.03
N GLN A 152 -8.20 11.05 1.36
CA GLN A 152 -7.21 11.90 2.04
C GLN A 152 -5.77 11.56 1.63
N LEU A 153 -5.41 10.27 1.60
CA LEU A 153 -4.09 9.82 1.16
C LEU A 153 -3.83 10.21 -0.31
N THR A 154 -4.81 10.01 -1.18
CA THR A 154 -4.69 10.42 -2.59
C THR A 154 -4.49 11.93 -2.71
N ARG A 155 -5.20 12.74 -1.92
CA ARG A 155 -5.01 14.19 -1.87
C ARG A 155 -3.58 14.55 -1.49
N HIS A 156 -3.04 13.92 -0.44
CA HIS A 156 -1.65 14.15 -0.04
C HIS A 156 -0.65 13.77 -1.13
N ILE A 157 -0.91 12.72 -1.90
CA ILE A 157 -0.08 12.35 -3.05
C ILE A 157 -0.17 13.41 -4.16
N LEU A 158 -1.36 13.92 -4.46
CA LEU A 158 -1.57 14.98 -5.46
C LEU A 158 -0.92 16.31 -5.06
N ASP A 159 -0.73 16.57 -3.76
CA ASP A 159 -0.04 17.76 -3.26
C ASP A 159 1.49 17.69 -3.48
N ALA A 160 2.08 16.49 -3.57
CA ALA A 160 3.51 16.30 -3.85
C ALA A 160 3.79 15.08 -4.75
N PRO A 161 3.33 15.11 -6.02
CA PRO A 161 3.33 13.94 -6.91
C PRO A 161 4.73 13.44 -7.27
N ARG A 162 5.72 14.35 -7.31
CA ARG A 162 7.13 13.97 -7.54
C ARG A 162 7.67 13.07 -6.42
N GLN A 163 7.31 13.37 -5.15
CA GLN A 163 7.77 12.59 -4.01
C GLN A 163 7.04 11.23 -3.96
N ALA A 164 5.79 11.16 -4.42
CA ALA A 164 5.04 9.91 -4.47
C ALA A 164 5.71 8.81 -5.33
N LEU A 165 6.58 9.18 -6.28
CA LEU A 165 7.35 8.23 -7.08
C LEU A 165 8.38 7.44 -6.25
N PHE A 166 8.86 8.00 -5.13
CA PHE A 166 9.87 7.37 -4.27
C PHE A 166 9.26 6.58 -3.12
N ALA A 167 8.01 6.85 -2.75
CA ALA A 167 7.32 6.19 -1.65
C ALA A 167 7.26 4.65 -1.78
N PRO A 168 7.01 4.05 -2.96
CA PRO A 168 7.02 2.58 -3.10
C PRO A 168 8.39 1.96 -2.76
N LEU A 169 9.47 2.55 -3.27
CA LEU A 169 10.82 2.06 -3.00
C LEU A 169 11.15 2.24 -1.52
N LEU A 170 10.82 3.39 -0.94
CA LEU A 170 11.05 3.66 0.48
C LEU A 170 10.32 2.64 1.37
N ALA A 171 9.04 2.35 1.06
CA ALA A 171 8.26 1.34 1.76
C ALA A 171 8.90 -0.05 1.67
N ARG A 172 9.38 -0.43 0.49
CA ARG A 172 10.04 -1.73 0.27
C ARG A 172 11.40 -1.82 0.97
N GLU A 173 12.19 -0.76 0.95
CA GLU A 173 13.46 -0.69 1.69
C GLU A 173 13.25 -0.95 3.17
N VAL A 174 12.30 -0.24 3.78
CA VAL A 174 11.94 -0.46 5.19
C VAL A 174 11.44 -1.89 5.41
N ALA A 175 10.61 -2.42 4.51
CA ALA A 175 10.13 -3.79 4.62
C ALA A 175 11.24 -4.84 4.58
N TRP A 176 12.27 -4.64 3.77
CA TRP A 176 13.39 -5.57 3.63
C TRP A 176 14.35 -5.49 4.83
N THR A 177 14.32 -4.42 5.63
CA THR A 177 15.08 -4.38 6.89
C THR A 177 14.66 -5.46 7.87
N TYR A 178 13.40 -5.93 7.81
CA TYR A 178 12.92 -7.06 8.62
C TYR A 178 13.44 -8.43 8.16
N LEU A 179 13.98 -8.51 6.93
CA LEU A 179 14.62 -9.71 6.39
C LEU A 179 16.12 -9.72 6.63
N ASN A 180 16.72 -8.54 6.80
CA ASN A 180 18.13 -8.38 7.10
C ASN A 180 18.45 -8.98 8.47
N GLN A 181 19.13 -10.13 8.44
CA GLN A 181 19.53 -10.96 9.58
C GLN A 181 20.55 -10.28 10.51
N GLY A 182 20.25 -9.10 11.04
CA GLY A 182 21.14 -8.31 11.91
C GLY A 182 22.13 -7.41 11.17
N LYS A 183 22.01 -7.23 9.85
CA LYS A 183 22.78 -6.23 9.09
C LYS A 183 22.15 -4.85 9.26
N ASP A 184 22.98 -3.85 9.58
CA ASP A 184 22.59 -2.46 9.84
C ASP A 184 22.20 -1.76 8.53
N SER A 185 20.96 -1.98 8.10
CA SER A 185 20.50 -1.85 6.71
C SER A 185 19.54 -0.69 6.45
N ILE A 186 19.24 0.10 7.49
CA ILE A 186 18.28 1.20 7.43
C ILE A 186 18.86 2.46 6.77
N LYS A 187 20.19 2.52 6.59
CA LYS A 187 20.92 3.73 6.14
C LYS A 187 20.43 4.28 4.80
N PHE A 188 20.13 3.41 3.83
CA PHE A 188 19.63 3.85 2.53
C PHE A 188 18.20 4.39 2.62
N ALA A 189 17.33 3.73 3.42
CA ALA A 189 15.98 4.24 3.70
C ALA A 189 16.03 5.60 4.42
N SER A 190 16.97 5.80 5.36
CA SER A 190 17.21 7.08 6.04
C SER A 190 17.61 8.18 5.07
N LEU A 191 18.58 7.91 4.18
CA LEU A 191 18.98 8.87 3.16
C LEU A 191 17.78 9.28 2.28
N MET A 192 17.01 8.30 1.79
CA MET A 192 15.82 8.55 0.97
C MET A 192 14.74 9.35 1.72
N ALA A 193 14.51 9.05 3.00
CA ALA A 193 13.51 9.76 3.80
C ALA A 193 13.90 11.22 4.07
N VAL A 194 15.20 11.50 4.22
CA VAL A 194 15.71 12.88 4.35
C VAL A 194 15.58 13.63 3.01
N GLU A 195 15.96 13.00 1.90
CA GLU A 195 15.87 13.61 0.58
C GLU A 195 14.42 13.79 0.10
N GLN A 196 13.51 12.90 0.52
CA GLN A 196 12.10 12.88 0.11
C GLN A 196 11.16 12.79 1.33
N PRO A 197 11.01 13.85 2.14
CA PRO A 197 10.25 13.80 3.39
C PRO A 197 8.77 13.42 3.23
N GLN A 198 8.12 13.86 2.15
CA GLN A 198 6.72 13.51 1.89
C GLN A 198 6.56 12.02 1.54
N SER A 199 7.59 11.39 0.94
CA SER A 199 7.56 9.94 0.68
C SER A 199 7.41 9.15 1.98
N GLY A 200 8.13 9.53 3.03
CA GLY A 200 7.97 8.92 4.35
C GLY A 200 6.57 9.11 4.92
N LYS A 201 6.02 10.33 4.80
CA LYS A 201 4.61 10.61 5.18
C LYS A 201 3.62 9.74 4.39
N PHE A 202 3.82 9.54 3.09
CA PHE A 202 2.95 8.69 2.28
C PHE A 202 3.03 7.23 2.72
N CYS A 203 4.21 6.73 3.09
CA CYS A 203 4.38 5.39 3.63
C CYS A 203 3.63 5.19 4.94
N LEU A 204 3.72 6.17 5.87
CA LEU A 204 2.96 6.19 7.12
C LEU A 204 1.45 6.08 6.87
N LEU A 205 0.92 6.98 6.05
CA LEU A 205 -0.51 7.05 5.76
C LEU A 205 -1.01 5.81 5.01
N ALA A 206 -0.20 5.24 4.10
CA ALA A 206 -0.53 4.02 3.39
C ALA A 206 -0.54 2.79 4.32
N ALA A 207 0.42 2.68 5.24
CA ALA A 207 0.45 1.61 6.23
C ALA A 207 -0.76 1.69 7.17
N GLU A 208 -1.13 2.89 7.64
CA GLU A 208 -2.33 3.08 8.46
C GLU A 208 -3.63 2.76 7.69
N TYR A 209 -3.73 3.24 6.44
CA TYR A 209 -4.87 2.96 5.58
C TYR A 209 -5.02 1.46 5.34
N LEU A 210 -3.96 0.77 4.91
CA LEU A 210 -4.01 -0.67 4.66
C LEU A 210 -4.31 -1.45 5.94
N GLY A 211 -3.73 -1.06 7.08
CA GLY A 211 -4.03 -1.63 8.40
C GLY A 211 -5.54 -1.72 8.65
N LYS A 212 -6.21 -0.58 8.54
CA LYS A 212 -7.66 -0.45 8.78
C LYS A 212 -8.50 -1.06 7.65
N ALA A 213 -8.15 -0.80 6.40
CA ALA A 213 -8.90 -1.24 5.23
C ALA A 213 -8.87 -2.77 5.04
N THR A 214 -7.83 -3.44 5.54
CA THR A 214 -7.65 -4.89 5.37
C THR A 214 -7.87 -5.69 6.65
N LYS A 215 -8.04 -5.00 7.79
CA LYS A 215 -8.24 -5.60 9.13
C LYS A 215 -7.06 -6.47 9.59
N VAL A 216 -5.85 -6.18 9.11
CA VAL A 216 -4.64 -6.77 9.71
C VAL A 216 -4.45 -6.22 11.12
N PRO A 217 -3.73 -6.95 12.00
CA PRO A 217 -3.40 -6.47 13.34
C PRO A 217 -2.79 -5.04 13.30
N PRO A 218 -3.24 -4.11 14.16
CA PRO A 218 -2.80 -2.71 14.15
C PRO A 218 -1.29 -2.55 14.37
N GLU A 219 -0.67 -3.51 15.05
CA GLU A 219 0.76 -3.58 15.33
C GLU A 219 1.60 -3.50 14.05
N PHE A 220 1.13 -4.04 12.92
CA PHE A 220 1.81 -3.88 11.64
C PHE A 220 1.95 -2.39 11.27
N SER A 221 0.87 -1.63 11.34
CA SER A 221 0.89 -0.20 11.02
C SER A 221 1.68 0.61 12.05
N GLU A 222 1.64 0.23 13.33
CA GLU A 222 2.40 0.87 14.40
C GLU A 222 3.91 0.65 14.26
N MET A 223 4.33 -0.57 13.94
CA MET A 223 5.75 -0.90 13.71
C MET A 223 6.33 -0.10 12.54
N TYR A 224 5.64 -0.07 11.40
CA TYR A 224 6.07 0.77 10.28
C TYR A 224 6.04 2.25 10.64
N SER A 225 5.03 2.69 11.40
CA SER A 225 4.94 4.09 11.81
C SER A 225 6.12 4.52 12.66
N LYS A 226 6.47 3.71 13.65
CA LYS A 226 7.63 3.92 14.49
C LYS A 226 8.91 3.97 13.65
N GLN A 227 9.11 3.01 12.75
CA GLN A 227 10.32 2.94 11.95
C GLN A 227 10.48 4.14 11.01
N PHE A 228 9.41 4.59 10.34
CA PHE A 228 9.48 5.80 9.51
C PHE A 228 9.74 7.08 10.32
N LEU A 229 9.16 7.20 11.52
CA LEU A 229 9.43 8.33 12.40
C LEU A 229 10.90 8.33 12.86
N GLU A 230 11.46 7.17 13.20
CA GLU A 230 12.88 7.02 13.55
C GLU A 230 13.79 7.43 12.39
N ILE A 231 13.53 6.90 11.20
CA ILE A 231 14.27 7.20 9.95
C ILE A 231 14.21 8.70 9.62
N GLN A 232 13.05 9.35 9.77
CA GLN A 232 12.88 10.79 9.50
C GLN A 232 13.55 11.68 10.57
N SER A 233 13.73 11.17 11.80
CA SER A 233 14.37 11.90 12.89
C SER A 233 15.90 11.87 12.84
N GLN A 234 16.49 10.96 12.05
CA GLN A 234 17.93 10.89 11.83
C GLN A 234 18.36 12.11 11.00
N LYS A 235 18.92 13.12 11.67
CA LYS A 235 19.56 14.25 10.98
C LYS A 235 20.73 13.72 10.15
N SER A 236 20.82 14.17 8.90
CA SER A 236 22.05 14.01 8.12
C SER A 236 23.15 14.84 8.77
N ASP A 237 24.03 14.18 9.51
CA ASP A 237 25.34 14.70 9.87
C ASP A 237 26.30 14.65 8.67
#